data_AF-A0A1R4G808-F1
#
_entry.id   AF-A0A1R4G808-F1
#
_cell.length_a   1.000
_cell.length_b   1.000
_cell.length_c   1.000
_cell.angle_alpha   90.00
_cell.angle_beta   90.00
_cell.angle_gamma   90.00
#
_symmetry.space_group_name_H-M   'P 1'
#
loop_
_entity.id
_entity.type
_entity.pdbx_description
1 polymer ?
#
loop_
_entity_poly.entity_id
_entity_poly.type
_entity_poly.pdbx_seq_one_letter_code
_entity_poly.pdbx_strand_id
1 'polypeptide(L)'
;MKNISTRLLLACAAIGVAGGVLFTAHAWVGGLTVNTIPFLYGITMGLYFLPGALAQALFHRGGVALLTAALSGLVASPFQPIGFMAFLIGLAIGAAQELPFLIARYRYWKRWLFVLSSVLQGLFVTGAAFGILRGHDYDVLGSALIVVCFFISPPIFTLIALWLADALDRAGVARGLRMDERRLASQRRRPADAAAPTKGADGAGAAATDEHPERSPRGPSAKPDAPPAGAGTDASASQDRTT
;
A
#
# COMPACT_ATOMS: atom_id res chain seq x y z
N MET A 1 3.91 -15.86 7.72
CA MET A 1 4.44 -15.14 6.53
C MET A 1 5.92 -15.48 6.41
N LYS A 2 6.45 -16.02 5.30
CA LYS A 2 7.87 -16.40 5.21
C LYS A 2 8.74 -15.56 4.25
N ASN A 3 8.15 -14.78 3.33
CA ASN A 3 8.87 -13.96 2.36
C ASN A 3 8.29 -12.53 2.32
N ILE A 4 8.66 -11.68 3.27
CA ILE A 4 8.31 -10.25 3.29
C ILE A 4 9.49 -9.46 2.72
N SER A 5 9.27 -8.59 1.73
CA SER A 5 10.33 -7.68 1.26
C SER A 5 10.55 -6.56 2.28
N THR A 6 11.83 -6.21 2.52
CA THR A 6 12.21 -5.03 3.31
C THR A 6 11.57 -3.76 2.75
N ARG A 7 11.46 -3.60 1.42
CA ARG A 7 10.77 -2.45 0.81
C ARG A 7 9.28 -2.40 1.19
N LEU A 8 8.62 -3.56 1.31
CA LEU A 8 7.20 -3.60 1.71
C LEU A 8 7.03 -3.13 3.16
N LEU A 9 7.89 -3.58 4.08
CA LEU A 9 7.88 -3.12 5.47
C LEU A 9 8.16 -1.62 5.57
N LEU A 10 9.16 -1.11 4.83
CA LEU A 10 9.49 0.32 4.80
C LEU A 10 8.35 1.15 4.18
N ALA A 11 7.65 0.64 3.17
CA ALA A 11 6.50 1.32 2.57
C ALA A 11 5.29 1.34 3.52
N CYS A 12 4.97 0.22 4.17
CA CYS A 12 3.94 0.18 5.23
C CYS A 12 4.31 1.10 6.41
N ALA A 13 5.59 1.20 6.78
CA ALA A 13 6.06 2.11 7.82
C ALA A 13 5.95 3.58 7.40
N ALA A 14 6.29 3.93 6.15
CA ALA A 14 6.14 5.29 5.64
C ALA A 14 4.66 5.74 5.59
N ILE A 15 3.77 4.88 5.08
CA ILE A 15 2.32 5.14 5.10
C ILE A 15 1.81 5.18 6.55
N GLY A 16 2.32 4.31 7.43
CA GLY A 16 2.00 4.27 8.85
C GLY A 16 2.37 5.56 9.57
N VAL A 17 3.58 6.10 9.35
CA VAL A 17 4.01 7.38 9.92
C VAL A 17 3.13 8.53 9.42
N ALA A 18 2.86 8.60 8.12
CA ALA A 18 1.95 9.61 7.56
C ALA A 18 0.53 9.50 8.15
N GLY A 19 0.03 8.28 8.32
CA GLY A 19 -1.23 7.98 9.01
C GLY A 19 -1.21 8.40 10.47
N GLY A 20 -0.11 8.18 11.20
CA GLY A 20 0.04 8.59 12.59
C GLY A 20 0.00 10.11 12.77
N VAL A 21 0.62 10.86 11.87
CA VAL A 21 0.52 12.34 11.85
C VAL A 21 -0.94 12.78 11.62
N LEU A 22 -1.65 12.13 10.68
CA LEU A 22 -3.07 12.38 10.44
C LEU A 22 -3.95 12.03 11.65
N PHE A 23 -3.68 10.92 12.34
CA PHE A 23 -4.40 10.48 13.55
C PHE A 23 -4.20 11.48 14.69
N THR A 24 -2.97 11.94 14.91
CA THR A 24 -2.65 12.98 15.88
C THR A 24 -3.41 14.27 15.57
N ALA A 25 -3.31 14.78 14.33
CA ALA A 25 -4.02 16.00 13.93
C ALA A 25 -5.54 15.89 14.15
N HIS A 26 -6.13 14.75 13.76
CA HIS A 26 -7.55 14.47 13.99
C HIS A 26 -7.92 14.36 15.48
N ALA A 27 -7.02 13.88 16.34
CA ALA A 27 -7.27 13.82 17.79
C ALA A 27 -7.42 15.21 18.41
N TRP A 28 -6.56 16.15 18.00
CA TRP A 28 -6.64 17.55 18.44
C TRP A 28 -7.89 18.26 17.92
N VAL A 29 -8.26 18.04 16.64
CA VAL A 29 -9.55 18.49 16.09
C VAL A 29 -10.70 17.89 16.88
N GLY A 30 -10.69 16.57 17.12
CA GLY A 30 -11.71 15.84 17.84
C GLY A 30 -11.96 16.36 19.26
N GLY A 31 -10.90 16.69 20.01
CA GLY A 31 -11.02 17.29 21.34
C GLY A 31 -11.75 18.63 21.35
N LEU A 32 -11.64 19.42 20.27
CA LEU A 32 -12.37 20.68 20.09
C LEU A 32 -13.78 20.45 19.55
N THR A 33 -13.94 19.57 18.55
CA THR A 33 -15.21 19.40 17.82
C THR A 33 -16.22 18.51 18.52
N VAL A 34 -15.82 17.58 19.38
CA VAL A 34 -16.77 16.62 20.01
C VAL A 34 -17.85 17.30 20.84
N ASN A 35 -17.50 18.41 21.51
CA ASN A 35 -18.43 19.18 22.38
C ASN A 35 -19.13 20.35 21.66
N THR A 36 -18.70 20.69 20.43
CA THR A 36 -19.17 21.90 19.72
C THR A 36 -19.88 21.56 18.40
N ILE A 37 -19.34 20.60 17.64
CA ILE A 37 -19.76 20.24 16.29
C ILE A 37 -19.61 18.71 16.10
N PRO A 38 -20.42 17.87 16.79
CA PRO A 38 -20.22 16.41 16.81
C PRO A 38 -20.38 15.74 15.44
N PHE A 39 -21.15 16.34 14.52
CA PHE A 39 -21.28 15.87 13.14
C PHE A 39 -20.00 16.07 12.32
N LEU A 40 -19.22 17.13 12.58
CA LEU A 40 -17.92 17.35 11.96
C LEU A 40 -16.89 16.33 12.46
N TYR A 41 -16.93 16.00 13.75
CA TYR A 41 -16.12 14.89 14.28
C TYR A 41 -16.50 13.56 13.61
N GLY A 42 -17.79 13.26 13.48
CA GLY A 42 -18.27 12.04 12.83
C GLY A 42 -17.87 11.93 11.36
N ILE A 43 -17.92 13.01 10.59
CA ILE A 43 -17.55 12.97 9.17
C ILE A 43 -16.04 12.80 8.95
N THR A 44 -15.19 13.16 9.91
CA THR A 44 -13.73 12.98 9.82
C THR A 44 -13.22 11.66 10.38
N MET A 45 -14.02 10.90 11.14
CA MET A 45 -13.63 9.59 11.72
C MET A 45 -13.14 8.55 10.70
N GLY A 46 -13.59 8.62 9.45
CA GLY A 46 -13.13 7.79 8.35
C GLY A 46 -11.62 7.91 8.06
N LEU A 47 -10.98 9.02 8.48
CA LEU A 47 -9.55 9.23 8.37
C LEU A 47 -8.72 8.11 9.02
N TYR A 48 -9.24 7.50 10.10
CA TYR A 48 -8.54 6.40 10.78
C TYR A 48 -8.40 5.13 9.92
N PHE A 49 -9.25 4.96 8.89
CA PHE A 49 -9.21 3.83 7.96
C PHE A 49 -8.34 4.10 6.74
N LEU A 50 -8.01 5.37 6.46
CA LEU A 50 -7.26 5.79 5.27
C LEU A 50 -5.88 5.09 5.13
N PRO A 51 -5.02 4.98 6.16
CA PRO A 51 -3.67 4.40 6.00
C PRO A 51 -3.74 2.89 5.72
N GLY A 52 -4.62 2.19 6.42
CA GLY A 52 -4.87 0.76 6.22
C GLY A 52 -5.43 0.50 4.82
N ALA A 53 -6.46 1.22 4.40
CA ALA A 53 -7.09 1.06 3.10
C ALA A 53 -6.12 1.35 1.94
N LEU A 54 -5.31 2.40 2.09
CA LEU A 54 -4.28 2.78 1.12
C LEU A 54 -3.23 1.69 0.94
N ALA A 55 -2.66 1.17 2.03
CA ALA A 55 -1.67 0.09 1.97
C ALA A 55 -2.26 -1.19 1.36
N GLN A 56 -3.51 -1.55 1.71
CA GLN A 56 -4.18 -2.73 1.15
C GLN A 56 -4.43 -2.59 -0.36
N ALA A 57 -4.83 -1.40 -0.82
CA ALA A 57 -5.08 -1.09 -2.22
C ALA A 57 -3.80 -1.00 -3.07
N LEU A 58 -2.69 -0.54 -2.48
CA LEU A 58 -1.40 -0.48 -3.17
C LEU A 58 -0.72 -1.85 -3.28
N PHE A 59 -0.75 -2.65 -2.21
CA PHE A 59 0.09 -3.84 -2.11
C PHE A 59 -0.63 -5.16 -2.37
N HIS A 60 -1.98 -5.19 -2.30
CA HIS A 60 -2.78 -6.39 -2.52
C HIS A 60 -2.27 -7.65 -1.77
N ARG A 61 -1.86 -7.46 -0.50
CA ARG A 61 -1.39 -8.50 0.41
C ARG A 61 -2.14 -8.46 1.74
N GLY A 62 -2.36 -9.62 2.35
CA GLY A 62 -2.85 -9.71 3.73
C GLY A 62 -1.79 -9.28 4.75
N GLY A 63 -2.22 -8.76 5.89
CA GLY A 63 -1.39 -8.23 6.96
C GLY A 63 -0.92 -6.78 6.78
N VAL A 64 -1.09 -6.16 5.60
CA VAL A 64 -0.58 -4.81 5.34
C VAL A 64 -1.46 -3.70 5.89
N ALA A 65 -2.78 -3.88 5.95
CA ALA A 65 -3.67 -2.89 6.56
C ALA A 65 -3.59 -2.98 8.09
N LEU A 66 -3.52 -4.20 8.62
CA LEU A 66 -3.25 -4.44 10.04
C LEU A 66 -1.94 -3.77 10.47
N LEU A 67 -0.84 -4.05 9.76
CA LEU A 67 0.47 -3.46 10.06
C LEU A 67 0.47 -1.94 9.93
N THR A 68 -0.10 -1.39 8.86
CA THR A 68 -0.05 0.06 8.59
C THR A 68 -0.92 0.86 9.58
N ALA A 69 -2.12 0.36 9.91
CA ALA A 69 -2.99 1.00 10.90
C ALA A 69 -2.43 0.88 12.33
N ALA A 70 -1.82 -0.26 12.68
CA ALA A 70 -1.10 -0.42 13.95
C ALA A 70 0.10 0.55 14.06
N LEU A 71 0.91 0.68 13.00
CA LEU A 71 2.01 1.65 12.97
C LEU A 71 1.52 3.11 13.04
N SER A 72 0.38 3.43 12.41
CA SER A 72 -0.26 4.75 12.54
C SER A 72 -0.66 5.03 14.00
N GLY A 73 -1.34 4.08 14.65
CA GLY A 73 -1.69 4.18 16.06
C GLY A 73 -0.47 4.28 16.98
N LEU A 74 0.61 3.55 16.70
CA LEU A 74 1.85 3.59 17.47
C LEU A 74 2.55 4.96 17.36
N VAL A 75 2.63 5.51 16.15
CA VAL A 75 3.24 6.83 15.89
C VAL A 75 2.40 7.96 16.51
N ALA A 76 1.08 7.82 16.54
CA ALA A 76 0.18 8.80 17.15
C ALA A 76 0.12 8.70 18.69
N SER A 77 0.35 7.51 19.26
CA SER A 77 0.28 7.23 20.72
C SER A 77 0.97 8.27 21.62
N PRO A 78 2.22 8.71 21.40
CA PRO A 78 2.87 9.70 22.28
C PRO A 78 2.30 11.12 22.18
N PHE A 79 1.43 11.41 21.20
CA PHE A 79 0.89 12.75 20.95
C PHE A 79 -0.62 12.86 21.21
N GLN A 80 -1.29 11.78 21.64
CA GLN A 80 -2.72 11.75 21.90
C GLN A 80 -3.01 11.55 23.41
N PRO A 81 -4.07 12.16 23.98
CA PRO A 81 -4.46 11.95 25.39
C PRO A 81 -4.74 10.49 25.77
N ILE A 82 -5.12 9.67 24.79
CA ILE A 82 -5.38 8.23 24.97
C ILE A 82 -4.09 7.37 25.05
N GLY A 83 -2.92 7.96 24.82
CA GLY A 83 -1.63 7.27 24.92
C GLY A 83 -1.56 6.00 24.06
N PHE A 84 -1.04 4.93 24.65
CA PHE A 84 -0.88 3.62 24.00
C PHE A 84 -2.20 2.97 23.54
N MET A 85 -3.37 3.43 24.01
CA MET A 85 -4.64 2.95 23.45
C MET A 85 -4.80 3.30 21.96
N ALA A 86 -4.13 4.35 21.47
CA ALA A 86 -4.10 4.67 20.04
C ALA A 86 -3.52 3.52 19.19
N PHE A 87 -2.46 2.86 19.67
CA PHE A 87 -1.90 1.66 19.04
C PHE A 87 -2.91 0.52 18.99
N LEU A 88 -3.57 0.23 20.12
CA LEU A 88 -4.55 -0.86 20.21
C LEU A 88 -5.80 -0.60 19.35
N ILE A 89 -6.26 0.65 19.28
CA ILE A 89 -7.35 1.07 18.38
C ILE A 89 -6.92 0.96 16.91
N GLY A 90 -5.73 1.42 16.55
CA GLY A 90 -5.18 1.27 15.20
C GLY A 90 -5.05 -0.20 14.78
N LEU A 91 -4.63 -1.07 15.70
CA LEU A 91 -4.56 -2.52 15.49
C LEU A 91 -5.97 -3.12 15.28
N ALA A 92 -6.95 -2.74 16.11
CA ALA A 92 -8.33 -3.20 15.97
C ALA A 92 -8.99 -2.74 14.66
N ILE A 93 -8.74 -1.48 14.25
CA ILE A 93 -9.17 -0.92 12.97
C ILE A 93 -8.59 -1.71 11.80
N GLY A 94 -7.28 -1.93 11.79
CA GLY A 94 -6.62 -2.71 10.74
C GLY A 94 -7.10 -4.17 10.69
N ALA A 95 -7.37 -4.79 11.84
CA ALA A 95 -7.92 -6.14 11.91
C ALA A 95 -9.35 -6.23 11.36
N ALA A 96 -10.21 -5.29 11.74
CA ALA A 96 -11.58 -5.19 11.23
C ALA A 96 -11.60 -4.95 9.71
N GLN A 97 -10.67 -4.12 9.21
CA GLN A 97 -10.54 -3.82 7.78
C GLN A 97 -10.09 -5.02 6.94
N GLU A 98 -9.16 -5.85 7.46
CA GLU A 98 -8.71 -7.06 6.78
C GLU A 98 -9.73 -8.20 6.82
N LEU A 99 -10.68 -8.20 7.76
CA LEU A 99 -11.59 -9.32 8.01
C LEU A 99 -12.33 -9.81 6.74
N PRO A 100 -12.90 -8.97 5.85
CA PRO A 100 -13.54 -9.43 4.62
C PRO A 100 -12.55 -10.02 3.60
N PHE A 101 -11.31 -9.54 3.59
CA PHE A 101 -10.23 -10.04 2.72
C PHE A 101 -9.68 -11.37 3.26
N LEU A 102 -9.61 -11.54 4.58
CA LEU A 102 -9.28 -12.79 5.25
C LEU A 102 -10.35 -13.87 4.97
N ILE A 103 -11.64 -13.53 5.02
CA ILE A 103 -12.76 -14.40 4.61
C ILE A 103 -12.61 -14.79 3.13
N ALA A 104 -12.28 -13.83 2.25
CA ALA A 104 -11.93 -14.07 0.85
C ALA A 104 -10.57 -14.78 0.64
N ARG A 105 -9.90 -15.22 1.71
CA ARG A 105 -8.57 -15.87 1.74
C ARG A 105 -7.50 -15.11 0.95
N TYR A 106 -7.59 -13.78 0.90
CA TYR A 106 -6.74 -12.86 0.13
C TYR A 106 -6.64 -13.18 -1.37
N ARG A 107 -7.61 -13.91 -1.94
CA ARG A 107 -7.65 -14.27 -3.36
C ARG A 107 -8.29 -13.20 -4.26
N TYR A 108 -9.10 -12.32 -3.68
CA TYR A 108 -9.88 -11.33 -4.43
C TYR A 108 -9.59 -9.91 -3.94
N TRP A 109 -9.25 -9.04 -4.90
CA TRP A 109 -8.86 -7.64 -4.68
C TRP A 109 -9.72 -6.68 -5.52
N LYS A 110 -11.02 -6.99 -5.64
CA LYS A 110 -11.98 -6.16 -6.38
C LYS A 110 -12.37 -4.94 -5.53
N ARG A 111 -12.51 -3.75 -6.16
CA ARG A 111 -12.92 -2.50 -5.49
C ARG A 111 -14.18 -2.63 -4.63
N TRP A 112 -15.16 -3.44 -5.06
CA TRP A 112 -16.36 -3.72 -4.27
C TRP A 112 -16.08 -4.34 -2.89
N LEU A 113 -15.02 -5.15 -2.74
CA LEU A 113 -14.67 -5.73 -1.44
C LEU A 113 -14.13 -4.69 -0.46
N PHE A 114 -13.48 -3.64 -0.96
CA PHE A 114 -13.08 -2.48 -0.15
C PHE A 114 -14.32 -1.69 0.31
N VAL A 115 -15.26 -1.44 -0.61
CA VAL A 115 -16.52 -0.75 -0.27
C VAL A 115 -17.32 -1.56 0.76
N LEU A 116 -17.47 -2.87 0.56
CA LEU A 116 -18.11 -3.77 1.53
C LEU A 116 -17.42 -3.72 2.89
N SER A 117 -16.08 -3.78 2.94
CA SER A 117 -15.33 -3.64 4.19
C SER A 117 -15.60 -2.29 4.86
N SER A 118 -15.60 -1.20 4.10
CA SER A 118 -15.86 0.15 4.62
C SER A 118 -17.29 0.34 5.13
N VAL A 119 -18.29 -0.32 4.54
CA VAL A 119 -19.68 -0.32 5.04
C VAL A 119 -19.80 -1.08 6.35
N LEU A 120 -19.13 -2.24 6.48
CA LEU A 120 -19.08 -2.98 7.74
C LEU A 120 -18.36 -2.19 8.85
N GLN A 121 -17.29 -1.47 8.51
CA GLN A 121 -16.64 -0.53 9.42
C GLN A 121 -17.55 0.64 9.79
N GLY A 122 -18.29 1.20 8.84
CA GLY A 122 -19.30 2.24 9.08
C GLY A 122 -20.34 1.80 10.10
N LEU A 123 -20.88 0.58 9.97
CA LEU A 123 -21.80 0.00 10.97
C LEU A 123 -21.15 -0.14 12.35
N PHE A 124 -19.94 -0.70 12.41
CA PHE A 124 -19.21 -0.91 13.66
C PHE A 124 -18.89 0.41 14.38
N VAL A 125 -18.35 1.38 13.64
CA VAL A 125 -18.00 2.72 14.11
C VAL A 125 -19.25 3.48 14.57
N THR A 126 -20.35 3.38 13.85
CA THR A 126 -21.61 4.03 14.22
C THR A 126 -22.20 3.42 15.50
N GLY A 127 -22.20 2.10 15.63
CA GLY A 127 -22.64 1.42 16.85
C GLY A 127 -21.79 1.79 18.08
N ALA A 128 -20.46 1.81 17.90
CA ALA A 128 -19.54 2.26 18.95
C ALA A 128 -19.76 3.74 19.32
N ALA A 129 -19.92 4.62 18.33
CA ALA A 129 -20.17 6.04 18.55
C ALA A 129 -21.49 6.31 19.28
N PHE A 130 -22.58 5.62 18.91
CA PHE A 130 -23.87 5.77 19.57
C PHE A 130 -23.82 5.37 21.06
N GLY A 131 -23.04 4.35 21.40
CA GLY A 131 -22.77 3.97 22.80
C GLY A 131 -21.90 4.99 23.55
N ILE A 132 -20.78 5.42 22.95
CA ILE A 132 -19.79 6.31 23.60
C ILE A 132 -20.31 7.74 23.78
N LEU A 133 -20.95 8.31 22.74
CA LEU A 133 -21.46 9.68 22.79
C LEU A 133 -22.77 9.80 23.58
N ARG A 134 -23.28 8.70 24.17
CA ARG A 134 -24.60 8.65 24.83
C ARG A 134 -25.72 9.11 23.88
N GLY A 135 -25.84 8.42 22.74
CA GLY A 135 -26.77 8.77 21.65
C GLY A 135 -28.22 9.05 22.07
N HIS A 136 -28.67 8.45 23.18
CA HIS A 136 -30.01 8.66 23.77
C HIS A 136 -30.24 10.07 24.36
N ASP A 137 -29.20 10.83 24.67
CA ASP A 137 -29.32 12.19 25.22
C ASP A 137 -29.49 13.27 24.13
N TYR A 138 -29.39 12.91 22.84
CA TYR A 138 -29.61 13.83 21.72
C TYR A 138 -31.04 13.76 21.19
N ASP A 139 -31.55 14.91 20.73
CA ASP A 139 -32.76 14.97 19.91
C ASP A 139 -32.66 14.05 18.67
N VAL A 140 -33.82 13.65 18.13
CA VAL A 140 -33.96 12.75 16.98
C VAL A 140 -33.12 13.24 15.78
N LEU A 141 -33.09 14.54 15.52
CA LEU A 141 -32.29 15.11 14.42
C LEU A 141 -30.78 14.98 14.70
N GLY A 142 -30.35 15.23 15.94
CA GLY A 142 -28.95 15.08 16.36
C GLY A 142 -28.47 13.63 16.29
N SER A 143 -29.29 12.70 16.77
CA SER A 143 -29.07 11.26 16.66
C SER A 143 -28.94 10.81 15.20
N ALA A 144 -29.85 11.26 14.33
CA ALA A 144 -29.81 10.94 12.90
C ALA A 144 -28.54 11.48 12.22
N LEU A 145 -28.14 12.73 12.51
CA LEU A 145 -26.92 13.32 11.96
C LEU A 145 -25.65 12.58 12.41
N ILE A 146 -25.54 12.22 13.69
CA ILE A 146 -24.42 11.42 14.21
C ILE A 146 -24.36 10.07 13.49
N VAL A 147 -25.49 9.34 13.41
CA VAL A 147 -25.56 8.05 12.73
C VAL A 147 -25.13 8.16 11.26
N VAL A 148 -25.65 9.14 10.52
CA VAL A 148 -25.35 9.35 9.11
C VAL A 148 -23.88 9.72 8.88
N CYS A 149 -23.33 10.66 9.67
CA CYS A 149 -21.94 11.10 9.53
C CYS A 149 -20.94 9.97 9.83
N PHE A 150 -21.12 9.24 10.95
CA PHE A 150 -20.23 8.14 11.33
C PHE A 150 -20.37 6.93 10.38
N PHE A 151 -21.55 6.67 9.80
CA PHE A 151 -21.75 5.57 8.86
C PHE A 151 -21.16 5.85 7.47
N ILE A 152 -21.35 7.06 6.94
CA ILE A 152 -20.91 7.44 5.58
C ILE A 152 -19.39 7.72 5.54
N SER A 153 -18.78 8.10 6.66
CA SER A 153 -17.37 8.53 6.68
C SER A 153 -16.37 7.43 6.27
N PRO A 154 -16.37 6.19 6.82
CA PRO A 154 -15.41 5.17 6.39
C PRO A 154 -15.52 4.80 4.90
N PRO A 155 -16.72 4.69 4.28
CA PRO A 155 -16.85 4.60 2.83
C PRO A 155 -16.20 5.75 2.05
N ILE A 156 -16.44 7.01 2.42
CA ILE A 156 -15.81 8.18 1.75
C ILE A 156 -14.29 8.08 1.81
N PHE A 157 -13.72 7.87 3.00
CA PHE A 157 -12.27 7.80 3.15
C PHE A 157 -11.66 6.55 2.50
N THR A 158 -12.40 5.43 2.42
CA THR A 158 -11.97 4.25 1.65
C THR A 158 -11.91 4.54 0.15
N LEU A 159 -12.86 5.31 -0.40
CA LEU A 159 -12.82 5.75 -1.80
C LEU A 159 -11.65 6.71 -2.05
N ILE A 160 -11.36 7.61 -1.11
CA ILE A 160 -10.17 8.49 -1.18
C ILE A 160 -8.88 7.67 -1.14
N ALA A 161 -8.78 6.65 -0.28
CA ALA A 161 -7.63 5.72 -0.25
C ALA A 161 -7.45 4.95 -1.56
N LEU A 162 -8.53 4.49 -2.20
CA LEU A 162 -8.48 3.84 -3.50
C LEU A 162 -8.01 4.80 -4.61
N TRP A 163 -8.51 6.03 -4.63
CA TRP A 163 -8.08 7.07 -5.57
C TRP A 163 -6.59 7.44 -5.37
N LEU A 164 -6.15 7.54 -4.12
CA LEU A 164 -4.76 7.82 -3.78
C LEU A 164 -3.84 6.64 -4.13
N ALA A 165 -4.31 5.39 -3.97
CA ALA A 165 -3.60 4.21 -4.45
C ALA A 165 -3.43 4.23 -5.99
N ASP A 166 -4.51 4.52 -6.73
CA ASP A 166 -4.45 4.69 -8.19
C ASP A 166 -3.48 5.82 -8.60
N ALA A 167 -3.45 6.94 -7.85
CA ALA A 167 -2.52 8.04 -8.10
C ALA A 167 -1.04 7.65 -7.85
N LEU A 168 -0.77 6.92 -6.77
CA LEU A 168 0.58 6.48 -6.41
C LEU A 168 1.11 5.34 -7.30
N ASP A 169 0.24 4.43 -7.80
CA ASP A 169 0.63 3.44 -8.82
C ASP A 169 0.89 4.12 -10.18
N ARG A 170 0.14 5.18 -10.54
CA ARG A 170 0.41 6.01 -11.75
C ARG A 170 1.71 6.81 -11.64
N ALA A 171 2.03 7.39 -10.49
CA ALA A 171 3.36 7.92 -10.20
C ALA A 171 4.45 6.82 -10.19
N GLY A 172 4.03 5.56 -10.08
CA GLY A 172 4.88 4.39 -10.21
C GLY A 172 5.66 4.06 -8.95
N VAL A 173 5.17 4.49 -7.78
CA VAL A 173 5.75 4.18 -6.45
C VAL A 173 5.78 2.67 -6.22
N ALA A 174 4.76 1.94 -6.69
CA ALA A 174 4.69 0.48 -6.57
C ALA A 174 5.60 -0.29 -7.54
N ARG A 175 6.25 0.36 -8.53
CA ARG A 175 7.10 -0.34 -9.53
C ARG A 175 8.23 -1.15 -8.88
N GLY A 176 8.92 -0.56 -7.90
CA GLY A 176 10.02 -1.23 -7.19
C GLY A 176 9.57 -2.44 -6.36
N LEU A 177 8.39 -2.35 -5.75
CA LEU A 177 7.80 -3.47 -4.97
C LEU A 177 7.46 -4.66 -5.88
N ARG A 178 6.85 -4.39 -7.05
CA ARG A 178 6.50 -5.42 -8.04
C ARG A 178 7.73 -6.12 -8.62
N MET A 179 8.92 -5.50 -8.59
CA MET A 179 10.19 -6.14 -8.98
C MET A 179 10.69 -7.09 -7.88
N ASP A 180 10.69 -6.67 -6.62
CA ASP A 180 11.05 -7.52 -5.47
C ASP A 180 10.16 -8.77 -5.40
N GLU A 181 8.85 -8.63 -5.64
CA GLU A 181 7.94 -9.78 -5.66
C GLU A 181 8.29 -10.81 -6.73
N ARG A 182 8.61 -10.37 -7.95
CA ARG A 182 9.06 -11.27 -9.04
C ARG A 182 10.37 -11.97 -8.67
N ARG A 183 11.31 -11.26 -8.03
CA ARG A 183 12.59 -11.82 -7.57
C ARG A 183 12.40 -12.87 -6.47
N LEU A 184 11.52 -12.63 -5.50
CA LEU A 184 11.17 -13.59 -4.45
C LEU A 184 10.42 -14.81 -5.02
N ALA A 185 9.59 -14.62 -6.05
CA ALA A 185 8.90 -15.70 -6.75
C ALA A 185 9.85 -16.59 -7.57
N SER A 186 10.84 -16.02 -8.27
CA SER A 186 11.83 -16.80 -9.02
C SER A 186 12.81 -17.53 -8.10
N GLN A 187 13.25 -16.90 -7.01
CA GLN A 187 14.03 -17.56 -5.95
C GLN A 187 13.31 -18.76 -5.32
N ARG A 188 11.97 -18.77 -5.29
CA ARG A 188 11.18 -19.90 -4.77
C ARG A 188 11.06 -21.06 -5.77
N ARG A 189 11.22 -20.84 -7.07
CA ARG A 189 11.20 -21.90 -8.10
C ARG A 189 12.54 -22.62 -8.22
N ARG A 190 13.65 -21.87 -8.14
CA ARG A 190 15.02 -22.37 -8.32
C ARG A 190 15.38 -23.64 -7.50
N PRO A 191 14.93 -23.83 -6.24
CA PRO A 191 15.19 -25.06 -5.48
C PRO A 191 14.37 -26.27 -5.94
N ALA A 192 13.20 -26.06 -6.57
CA ALA A 192 12.37 -27.14 -7.11
C ALA A 192 12.94 -27.64 -8.45
N ASP A 193 13.40 -26.72 -9.29
CA ASP A 193 13.99 -27.06 -10.59
C ASP A 193 15.36 -27.75 -10.42
N ALA A 194 16.15 -27.38 -9.40
CA ALA A 194 17.43 -28.00 -9.08
C ALA A 194 17.33 -29.40 -8.43
N ALA A 195 16.13 -29.82 -8.00
CA ALA A 195 15.87 -31.13 -7.41
C ALA A 195 15.22 -32.12 -8.40
N ALA A 196 14.99 -31.71 -9.65
CA ALA A 196 14.49 -32.59 -10.70
C ALA A 196 15.64 -33.48 -11.22
N PRO A 197 15.56 -34.81 -11.11
CA PRO A 197 16.61 -35.69 -11.62
C PRO A 197 16.66 -35.62 -13.16
N THR A 198 17.86 -35.40 -13.69
CA THR A 198 18.16 -35.44 -15.14
C THR A 198 17.99 -36.86 -15.68
N LYS A 199 16.74 -37.21 -16.03
CA LYS A 199 16.41 -38.54 -16.51
C LYS A 199 16.71 -38.69 -18.01
N GLY A 200 17.86 -39.28 -18.32
CA GLY A 200 18.21 -39.76 -19.66
C GLY A 200 19.31 -38.99 -20.38
N ALA A 201 20.57 -39.33 -20.06
CA ALA A 201 21.74 -38.97 -20.88
C ALA A 201 22.84 -40.07 -20.85
N ASP A 202 22.45 -41.34 -20.61
CA ASP A 202 23.33 -42.51 -20.70
C ASP A 202 22.69 -43.52 -21.68
N GLY A 203 23.33 -43.76 -22.84
CA GLY A 203 22.80 -44.76 -23.79
C GLY A 203 23.18 -44.68 -25.27
N ALA A 204 24.43 -44.34 -25.61
CA ALA A 204 25.15 -44.65 -26.88
C ALA A 204 26.38 -43.72 -26.95
N GLY A 205 27.57 -44.13 -27.34
CA GLY A 205 28.02 -45.39 -27.93
C GLY A 205 29.24 -45.06 -28.80
N ALA A 206 30.44 -45.48 -28.40
CA ALA A 206 31.69 -44.96 -28.95
C ALA A 206 32.06 -45.57 -30.32
N ALA A 207 32.63 -44.76 -31.22
CA ALA A 207 33.60 -45.17 -32.24
C ALA A 207 34.28 -43.94 -32.88
N ALA A 208 35.62 -44.00 -33.02
CA ALA A 208 36.47 -43.47 -34.10
C ALA A 208 36.30 -42.00 -34.61
N THR A 209 37.33 -41.24 -34.99
CA THR A 209 38.75 -41.55 -35.26
C THR A 209 39.56 -40.25 -35.16
N ASP A 210 40.90 -40.36 -35.10
CA ASP A 210 41.79 -39.25 -35.44
C ASP A 210 41.47 -38.68 -36.84
N GLU A 211 41.54 -37.35 -37.01
CA GLU A 211 42.65 -36.74 -37.75
C GLU A 211 42.68 -35.21 -37.57
N HIS A 212 43.87 -34.69 -37.29
CA HIS A 212 44.23 -33.28 -37.37
C HIS A 212 45.14 -33.15 -38.59
N PRO A 213 44.94 -32.17 -39.50
CA PRO A 213 45.92 -31.09 -39.53
C PRO A 213 45.45 -29.71 -40.07
N GLU A 214 46.41 -28.80 -40.12
CA GLU A 214 46.51 -27.60 -40.97
C GLU A 214 45.71 -26.32 -40.65
N ARG A 215 46.37 -25.49 -39.84
CA ARG A 215 46.63 -24.05 -40.07
C ARG A 215 46.22 -23.49 -41.45
N SER A 216 45.53 -22.34 -41.45
CA SER A 216 46.07 -21.14 -42.14
C SER A 216 45.44 -19.83 -41.63
N PRO A 217 46.11 -18.66 -41.74
CA PRO A 217 45.74 -17.44 -41.02
C PRO A 217 45.27 -16.27 -41.91
N ARG A 218 44.95 -15.14 -41.24
CA ARG A 218 44.59 -13.80 -41.75
C ARG A 218 43.08 -13.63 -42.08
N GLY A 219 42.47 -12.47 -41.82
CA GLY A 219 43.03 -11.20 -41.33
C GLY A 219 42.00 -10.29 -40.66
N PRO A 220 42.41 -9.10 -40.20
CA PRO A 220 41.58 -8.19 -39.42
C PRO A 220 40.74 -7.29 -40.33
N SER A 221 39.52 -6.96 -39.88
CA SER A 221 38.82 -5.77 -40.36
C SER A 221 38.19 -5.04 -39.18
N ALA A 222 38.82 -3.93 -38.80
CA ALA A 222 38.22 -2.97 -37.89
C ALA A 222 37.34 -2.00 -38.69
N LYS A 223 36.19 -1.64 -38.13
CA LYS A 223 35.81 -0.22 -38.09
C LYS A 223 34.80 0.07 -36.97
N PRO A 224 35.06 1.07 -36.12
CA PRO A 224 34.06 1.63 -35.21
C PRO A 224 33.39 2.84 -35.84
N ASP A 225 32.07 2.86 -35.92
CA ASP A 225 31.32 4.07 -36.28
C ASP A 225 30.84 4.78 -35.00
N ALA A 226 31.47 5.92 -34.73
CA ALA A 226 31.15 6.85 -33.66
C ALA A 226 29.95 7.75 -34.06
N PRO A 227 29.26 8.41 -33.11
CA PRO A 227 28.04 9.16 -33.41
C PRO A 227 28.32 10.53 -34.02
N PRO A 228 27.39 11.10 -34.81
CA PRO A 228 27.43 12.51 -35.18
C PRO A 228 27.13 13.38 -33.96
N ALA A 229 28.06 14.29 -33.65
CA ALA A 229 27.85 15.38 -32.71
C ALA A 229 27.56 16.70 -33.45
N GLY A 230 26.78 17.58 -32.84
CA GLY A 230 26.94 19.02 -32.99
C GLY A 230 26.03 19.77 -33.97
N ALA A 231 25.02 20.45 -33.42
CA ALA A 231 24.59 21.84 -33.68
C ALA A 231 23.54 22.15 -32.57
N GLY A 232 23.50 23.27 -31.83
CA GLY A 232 23.74 24.67 -32.21
C GLY A 232 22.56 25.19 -33.07
N THR A 233 21.87 26.31 -32.85
CA THR A 233 21.86 27.41 -31.87
C THR A 233 20.40 27.98 -31.82
N ASP A 234 19.95 29.02 -31.11
CA ASP A 234 20.49 29.99 -30.13
C ASP A 234 19.30 30.61 -29.31
N ALA A 235 19.56 31.68 -28.53
CA ALA A 235 18.62 32.72 -28.05
C ALA A 235 17.54 32.33 -27.00
N SER A 236 17.38 33.00 -25.84
CA SER A 236 17.34 34.43 -25.49
C SER A 236 15.95 35.08 -25.61
N ALA A 237 15.28 35.26 -24.47
CA ALA A 237 14.25 36.27 -24.15
C ALA A 237 13.97 36.21 -22.63
N SER A 238 14.29 37.26 -21.87
CA SER A 238 13.38 38.38 -21.51
C SER A 238 12.32 37.98 -20.47
N GLN A 239 12.47 38.35 -19.18
CA GLN A 239 11.98 39.62 -18.61
C GLN A 239 10.48 39.88 -18.79
N ASP A 240 9.71 39.72 -17.71
CA ASP A 240 8.88 40.79 -17.09
C ASP A 240 8.48 40.38 -15.65
N ARG A 241 8.77 41.20 -14.62
CA ARG A 241 7.88 42.21 -13.99
C ARG A 241 6.66 41.60 -13.28
N THR A 242 6.68 41.51 -11.95
CA THR A 242 6.28 42.56 -10.97
C THR A 242 4.84 43.05 -11.09
N THR A 243 3.95 42.46 -10.29
CA THR A 243 3.02 43.15 -9.36
C THR A 243 2.83 42.26 -8.15
#